data_AF-A0A965GGH9-F1
#
_entry.id   AF-A0A965GGH9-F1
#
_cell.length_a   1.000
_cell.length_b   1.000
_cell.length_c   1.000
_cell.angle_alpha   90.00
_cell.angle_beta   90.00
_cell.angle_gamma   90.00
#
_symmetry.space_group_name_H-M   'P 1'
#
loop_
_entity.id
_entity.type
_entity.pdbx_description
1 polymer ?
#
loop_
_entity_poly.entity_id
_entity_poly.type
_entity_poly.pdbx_seq_one_letter_code
_entity_poly.pdbx_strand_id
1 'polypeptide(L)'
;GKVLLRLADDDAGTGPTIEACAKAVTQMADLKLPIMVEPLPYTGGNGGPAKYIDDNDKLLRAVSIASGLGSSSAYTWLKVPAGSQVERMMAATTLPGLILGGTPGPDPGATYSSWERAMKVPNVRGLVVGRSLLFPKDGDVVGAIARAARIVRP
;
A
#
# COMPACT_ATOMS: atom_id res chain seq x y z
N GLY A 1 7.78 -7.70 -9.17
CA GLY A 1 6.80 -8.58 -8.49
C GLY A 1 5.88 -7.78 -7.60
N LYS A 2 4.80 -8.39 -7.10
CA LYS A 2 3.90 -7.76 -6.12
C LYS A 2 3.33 -8.80 -5.16
N VAL A 3 3.30 -8.49 -3.87
CA VAL A 3 2.66 -9.31 -2.83
C VAL A 3 1.66 -8.47 -2.03
N LEU A 4 0.59 -9.11 -1.54
CA LEU A 4 -0.33 -8.54 -0.56
C LEU A 4 -0.04 -9.19 0.78
N LEU A 5 0.34 -8.38 1.77
CA LEU A 5 0.64 -8.84 3.12
C LEU A 5 -0.46 -8.34 4.07
N ARG A 6 -1.47 -9.17 4.29
CA ARG A 6 -2.49 -8.91 5.30
C ARG A 6 -1.98 -9.40 6.65
N LEU A 7 -1.95 -8.52 7.64
CA LEU A 7 -1.47 -8.81 8.99
C LEU A 7 -2.67 -8.87 9.93
N ALA A 8 -3.02 -10.07 10.34
CA ALA A 8 -4.11 -10.33 11.27
C ALA A 8 -3.55 -11.01 12.53
N ASP A 9 -3.59 -10.30 13.66
CA ASP A 9 -3.10 -10.80 14.96
C ASP A 9 -3.97 -11.98 15.47
N ASP A 10 -5.19 -12.13 14.96
CA ASP A 10 -6.16 -13.18 15.28
C ASP A 10 -6.18 -14.34 14.27
N ASP A 11 -5.20 -14.41 13.36
CA ASP A 11 -5.09 -15.43 12.32
C ASP A 11 -3.72 -16.12 12.32
N ALA A 12 -3.69 -17.42 12.63
CA ALA A 12 -2.48 -18.23 12.57
C ALA A 12 -1.87 -18.28 11.14
N GLY A 13 -2.69 -18.09 10.10
CA GLY A 13 -2.25 -17.99 8.70
C GLY A 13 -1.38 -16.76 8.40
N THR A 14 -1.37 -15.75 9.28
CA THR A 14 -0.50 -14.57 9.14
C THR A 14 0.97 -14.96 9.17
N GLY A 15 1.38 -15.88 10.05
CA GLY A 15 2.78 -16.32 10.18
C GLY A 15 3.36 -16.91 8.88
N PRO A 16 2.76 -17.97 8.33
CA PRO A 16 3.18 -18.54 7.04
C PRO A 16 3.11 -17.53 5.88
N THR A 17 2.16 -16.60 5.90
CA THR A 17 2.04 -15.54 4.89
C THR A 17 3.23 -14.58 4.96
N ILE A 18 3.65 -14.17 6.16
CA ILE A 18 4.86 -13.35 6.36
C ILE A 18 6.08 -14.09 5.81
N GLU A 19 6.25 -15.37 6.14
CA GLU A 19 7.38 -16.17 5.68
C GLU A 19 7.41 -16.29 4.14
N ALA A 20 6.27 -16.56 3.51
CA ALA A 20 6.16 -16.64 2.06
C ALA A 20 6.49 -15.30 1.38
N CYS A 21 6.01 -14.19 1.95
CA CYS A 21 6.35 -12.85 1.45
C CYS A 21 7.84 -12.55 1.61
N ALA A 22 8.45 -12.90 2.75
CA ALA A 22 9.88 -12.72 2.98
C ALA A 22 10.73 -13.52 1.97
N LYS A 23 10.36 -14.77 1.69
CA LYS A 23 11.02 -15.60 0.65
C LYS A 23 10.92 -14.95 -0.73
N ALA A 24 9.75 -14.44 -1.09
CA ALA A 24 9.56 -13.74 -2.36
C ALA A 24 10.41 -12.46 -2.44
N VAL A 25 10.49 -11.68 -1.35
CA VAL A 25 11.35 -10.48 -1.30
C VAL A 25 12.83 -10.84 -1.45
N THR A 26 13.32 -11.87 -0.74
CA THR A 26 14.67 -12.39 -0.88
C THR A 26 14.98 -12.76 -2.33
N GLN A 27 14.14 -13.59 -2.96
CA GLN A 27 14.34 -14.04 -4.34
C GLN A 27 14.37 -12.86 -5.33
N MET A 28 13.51 -11.87 -5.12
CA MET A 28 13.47 -10.67 -5.96
C MET A 28 14.71 -9.80 -5.77
N ALA A 29 15.22 -9.67 -4.55
CA ALA A 29 16.46 -8.97 -4.26
C ALA A 29 17.69 -9.69 -4.87
N ASP A 30 17.75 -11.02 -4.78
CA ASP A 30 18.82 -11.82 -5.40
C ASP A 30 18.85 -11.65 -6.93
N LEU A 31 17.67 -11.50 -7.54
CA LEU A 31 17.51 -11.23 -8.98
C LEU A 31 17.63 -9.73 -9.34
N LYS A 32 17.81 -8.85 -8.36
CA LYS A 32 17.82 -7.39 -8.54
C LYS A 32 16.55 -6.85 -9.22
N LEU A 33 15.41 -7.48 -8.97
CA LEU A 33 14.13 -7.11 -9.54
C LEU A 33 13.26 -6.37 -8.49
N PRO A 34 12.61 -5.25 -8.85
CA PRO A 34 11.71 -4.57 -7.94
C PRO A 34 10.52 -5.43 -7.50
N ILE A 35 10.17 -5.37 -6.21
CA ILE A 35 8.95 -5.96 -5.65
C ILE A 35 8.15 -4.93 -4.85
N MET A 36 6.85 -4.85 -5.12
CA MET A 36 5.92 -4.09 -4.28
C MET A 36 5.36 -4.97 -3.16
N VAL A 37 5.53 -4.56 -1.92
CA VAL A 37 4.88 -5.15 -0.76
C VAL A 37 3.72 -4.24 -0.36
N GLU A 38 2.50 -4.80 -0.30
CA GLU A 38 1.28 -4.11 0.13
C GLU A 38 0.90 -4.57 1.54
N PRO A 39 1.45 -3.96 2.61
CA PRO A 39 1.14 -4.34 3.98
C PRO A 39 -0.13 -3.65 4.47
N LEU A 40 -1.11 -4.44 4.93
CA LEU A 40 -2.38 -3.92 5.44
C LEU A 40 -2.78 -4.62 6.74
N PRO A 41 -3.20 -3.88 7.78
CA PRO A 41 -3.76 -4.46 8.99
C PRO A 41 -5.16 -5.03 8.73
N TYR A 42 -5.39 -6.26 9.21
CA TYR A 42 -6.64 -7.00 9.04
C TYR A 42 -7.05 -7.71 10.34
N THR A 43 -8.28 -8.16 10.39
CA THR A 43 -8.82 -9.16 11.34
C THR A 43 -9.57 -10.23 10.56
N GLY A 44 -9.77 -11.41 11.14
CA GLY A 44 -10.73 -12.39 10.63
C GLY A 44 -10.17 -13.78 10.35
N GLY A 45 -9.15 -14.23 11.07
CA GLY A 45 -8.67 -15.62 10.99
C GLY A 45 -9.60 -16.67 11.62
N ASN A 46 -10.50 -16.26 12.50
CA ASN A 46 -11.35 -17.17 13.29
C ASN A 46 -12.73 -17.42 12.64
N GLY A 47 -12.73 -17.84 11.38
CA GLY A 47 -13.95 -18.29 10.67
C GLY A 47 -14.87 -17.18 10.13
N GLY A 48 -14.49 -15.91 10.26
CA GLY A 48 -15.17 -14.76 9.64
C GLY A 48 -14.47 -14.26 8.38
N PRO A 49 -15.10 -13.39 7.58
CA PRO A 49 -14.43 -12.78 6.44
C PRO A 49 -13.32 -11.82 6.91
N ALA A 50 -12.20 -11.81 6.19
CA ALA A 50 -11.10 -10.89 6.45
C ALA A 50 -11.55 -9.44 6.28
N LYS A 51 -11.36 -8.60 7.31
CA LYS A 51 -11.73 -7.17 7.30
C LYS A 51 -10.51 -6.29 7.48
N TYR A 52 -10.39 -5.26 6.65
CA TYR A 52 -9.39 -4.21 6.81
C TYR A 52 -9.65 -3.41 8.09
N ILE A 53 -8.60 -3.07 8.82
CA ILE A 53 -8.68 -2.24 10.02
C ILE A 53 -8.15 -0.85 9.69
N ASP A 54 -9.02 0.17 9.76
CA ASP A 54 -8.60 1.56 9.55
C ASP A 54 -8.03 2.16 10.84
N ASP A 55 -6.79 1.77 11.14
CA ASP A 55 -6.05 2.21 12.33
C ASP A 55 -4.62 2.60 11.95
N ASN A 56 -4.24 3.84 12.28
CA ASN A 56 -2.96 4.41 11.89
C ASN A 56 -1.77 3.71 12.57
N ASP A 57 -1.90 3.28 13.83
CA ASP A 57 -0.79 2.64 14.55
C ASP A 57 -0.60 1.20 14.05
N LYS A 58 -1.69 0.50 13.73
CA LYS A 58 -1.61 -0.82 13.08
C LYS A 58 -1.05 -0.74 11.66
N LEU A 59 -1.41 0.29 10.90
CA LEU A 59 -0.84 0.53 9.57
C LEU A 59 0.65 0.87 9.65
N LEU A 60 1.05 1.71 10.60
CA LEU A 60 2.46 2.01 10.85
C LEU A 60 3.24 0.73 11.21
N ARG A 61 2.72 -0.10 12.13
CA ARG A 61 3.29 -1.41 12.45
C ARG A 61 3.43 -2.28 11.21
N ALA A 62 2.41 -2.31 10.35
CA ALA A 62 2.42 -3.10 9.12
C ALA A 62 3.54 -2.65 8.15
N VAL A 63 3.72 -1.34 7.99
CA VAL A 63 4.79 -0.75 7.18
C VAL A 63 6.18 -1.05 7.75
N SER A 64 6.35 -0.95 9.07
CA SER A 64 7.61 -1.30 9.74
C SER A 64 7.97 -2.78 9.55
N ILE A 65 7.01 -3.69 9.69
CA ILE A 65 7.21 -5.13 9.43
C ILE A 65 7.62 -5.36 7.98
N ALA A 66 6.89 -4.78 7.02
CA ALA A 66 7.17 -4.94 5.60
C ALA A 66 8.55 -4.42 5.19
N SER A 67 9.01 -3.36 5.84
CA SER A 67 10.32 -2.75 5.55
C SER A 67 11.50 -3.66 5.91
N GLY A 68 11.29 -4.62 6.81
CA GLY A 68 12.30 -5.60 7.24
C GLY A 68 12.13 -6.99 6.63
N LEU A 69 11.28 -7.17 5.61
CA LEU A 69 11.09 -8.48 4.99
C LEU A 69 12.25 -8.87 4.05
N GLY A 70 12.55 -10.16 4.06
CA GLY A 70 13.58 -10.76 3.21
C GLY A 70 15.00 -10.56 3.74
N SER A 71 15.97 -11.13 3.04
CA SER A 71 17.40 -10.97 3.33
C SER A 71 17.92 -9.57 2.98
N SER A 72 17.24 -8.86 2.09
CA SER A 72 17.55 -7.49 1.66
C SER A 72 16.29 -6.81 1.14
N SER A 73 16.06 -5.57 1.59
CA SER A 73 14.95 -4.72 1.12
C SER A 73 15.39 -3.72 0.03
N ALA A 74 16.61 -3.83 -0.51
CA ALA A 74 17.17 -2.88 -1.48
C ALA A 74 16.33 -2.70 -2.77
N TYR A 75 15.52 -3.71 -3.13
CA TYR A 75 14.63 -3.67 -4.29
C TYR A 75 13.13 -3.63 -3.90
N THR A 76 12.83 -3.35 -2.63
CA THR A 76 11.46 -3.31 -2.13
C THR A 76 10.86 -1.92 -2.27
N TRP A 77 9.63 -1.89 -2.78
CA TRP A 77 8.75 -0.73 -2.80
C TRP A 77 7.54 -1.02 -1.92
N LEU A 78 7.02 0.00 -1.23
CA LEU A 78 5.79 -0.13 -0.45
C LEU A 78 4.59 0.30 -1.29
N LYS A 79 3.49 -0.44 -1.19
CA LYS A 79 2.18 -0.05 -1.70
C LYS A 79 1.24 0.15 -0.52
N VAL A 80 0.90 1.40 -0.21
CA VAL A 80 0.23 1.78 1.05
C VAL A 80 -0.93 2.72 0.79
N PRO A 81 -1.99 2.72 1.63
CA PRO A 81 -3.06 3.69 1.52
C PRO A 81 -2.53 5.09 1.80
N ALA A 82 -3.23 6.11 1.27
CA ALA A 82 -2.93 7.49 1.64
C ALA A 82 -3.08 7.66 3.16
N GLY A 83 -4.17 7.16 3.75
CA GLY A 83 -4.40 7.28 5.20
C GLY A 83 -4.50 8.74 5.68
N SER A 84 -4.86 8.93 6.95
CA SER A 84 -4.91 10.27 7.55
C SER A 84 -3.53 10.74 8.06
N GLN A 85 -2.64 9.80 8.43
CA GLN A 85 -1.30 10.08 8.95
C GLN A 85 -0.18 9.57 8.03
N VAL A 86 -0.32 9.81 6.72
CA VAL A 86 0.63 9.36 5.68
C VAL A 86 2.09 9.71 6.00
N GLU A 87 2.33 10.92 6.49
CA GLU A 87 3.66 11.43 6.81
C GLU A 87 4.28 10.67 7.97
N ARG A 88 3.52 10.45 9.05
CA ARG A 88 3.97 9.65 10.21
C ARG A 88 4.25 8.20 9.82
N MET A 89 3.37 7.59 9.02
CA MET A 89 3.55 6.22 8.54
C MET A 89 4.81 6.10 7.67
N MET A 90 4.97 6.97 6.69
CA MET A 90 6.10 6.91 5.75
C MET A 90 7.42 7.34 6.38
N ALA A 91 7.40 8.09 7.49
CA ALA A 91 8.59 8.39 8.28
C ALA A 91 9.17 7.15 9.00
N ALA A 92 8.41 6.05 9.13
CA ALA A 92 8.88 4.81 9.74
C ALA A 92 9.78 3.97 8.80
N THR A 93 10.01 4.42 7.56
CA THR A 93 10.80 3.70 6.56
C THR A 93 11.54 4.67 5.64
N THR A 94 12.63 4.23 5.04
CA THR A 94 13.32 4.94 3.95
C THR A 94 12.97 4.39 2.57
N LEU A 95 12.20 3.30 2.51
CA LEU A 95 11.81 2.67 1.25
C LEU A 95 10.90 3.60 0.42
N PRO A 96 10.98 3.52 -0.92
CA PRO A 96 10.05 4.24 -1.79
C PRO A 96 8.63 3.68 -1.67
N GLY A 97 7.64 4.57 -1.59
CA GLY A 97 6.22 4.23 -1.48
C GLY A 97 5.39 4.66 -2.69
N LEU A 98 4.40 3.86 -3.03
CA LEU A 98 3.33 4.17 -3.99
C LEU A 98 1.98 4.14 -3.27
N ILE A 99 1.16 5.15 -3.51
CA ILE A 99 -0.14 5.29 -2.86
C ILE A 99 -1.21 4.51 -3.63
N LEU A 100 -1.92 3.63 -2.92
CA LEU A 100 -3.09 2.94 -3.46
C LEU A 100 -4.36 3.78 -3.29
N GLY A 101 -5.32 3.61 -4.20
CA GLY A 101 -6.55 4.41 -4.23
C GLY A 101 -7.66 3.95 -3.29
N GLY A 102 -7.45 2.87 -2.55
CA GLY A 102 -8.41 2.34 -1.58
C GLY A 102 -9.69 1.79 -2.22
N THR A 103 -10.76 1.77 -1.43
CA THR A 103 -12.12 1.54 -1.93
C THR A 103 -12.72 2.89 -2.33
N PRO A 104 -13.31 3.02 -3.53
CA PRO A 104 -13.95 4.27 -3.95
C PRO A 104 -15.00 4.73 -2.93
N GLY A 105 -14.80 5.91 -2.35
CA GLY A 105 -15.78 6.56 -1.48
C GLY A 105 -16.80 7.39 -2.27
N PRO A 106 -17.83 7.94 -1.61
CA PRO A 106 -18.84 8.77 -2.26
C PRO A 106 -18.29 10.12 -2.76
N ASP A 107 -17.14 10.56 -2.25
CA ASP A 107 -16.47 11.81 -2.59
C ASP A 107 -15.12 11.56 -3.32
N PRO A 108 -15.12 11.61 -4.66
CA PRO A 108 -13.90 11.57 -5.45
C PRO A 108 -12.95 12.73 -5.13
N GLY A 109 -13.48 13.92 -4.83
CA GLY A 109 -12.68 15.11 -4.51
C GLY A 109 -11.77 14.88 -3.31
N ALA A 110 -12.34 14.40 -2.20
CA ALA A 110 -11.57 14.02 -1.02
C ALA A 110 -10.50 12.95 -1.32
N THR A 111 -10.81 12.00 -2.21
CA THR A 111 -9.86 10.97 -2.63
C THR A 111 -8.65 11.59 -3.35
N TYR A 112 -8.86 12.44 -4.35
CA TYR A 112 -7.78 13.13 -5.05
C TYR A 112 -6.97 14.05 -4.12
N SER A 113 -7.62 14.80 -3.22
CA SER A 113 -6.92 15.62 -2.23
C SER A 113 -6.07 14.79 -1.28
N SER A 114 -6.48 13.56 -0.93
CA SER A 114 -5.66 12.65 -0.13
C SER A 114 -4.38 12.24 -0.87
N TRP A 115 -4.46 12.01 -2.19
CA TRP A 115 -3.32 11.67 -3.02
C TRP A 115 -2.36 12.85 -3.18
N GLU A 116 -2.88 14.06 -3.38
CA GLU A 116 -2.09 15.29 -3.42
C GLU A 116 -1.33 15.54 -2.12
N ARG A 117 -1.96 15.30 -0.96
CA ARG A 117 -1.27 15.37 0.34
C ARG A 117 -0.17 14.33 0.45
N ALA A 118 -0.45 13.09 0.08
CA ALA A 118 0.52 12.01 0.14
C ALA A 118 1.74 12.25 -0.76
N MET A 119 1.56 12.85 -1.95
CA MET A 119 2.66 13.22 -2.85
C MET A 119 3.61 14.29 -2.30
N LYS A 120 3.25 14.99 -1.20
CA LYS A 120 4.18 15.91 -0.52
C LYS A 120 5.20 15.18 0.36
N VAL A 121 4.98 13.91 0.66
CA VAL A 121 5.88 13.12 1.52
C VAL A 121 7.11 12.69 0.72
N PRO A 122 8.35 12.90 1.23
CA PRO A 122 9.57 12.77 0.42
C PRO A 122 9.83 11.41 -0.24
N ASN A 123 9.46 10.32 0.43
CA ASN A 123 9.65 8.96 -0.07
C ASN A 123 8.40 8.39 -0.77
N VAL A 124 7.33 9.18 -0.95
CA VAL A 124 6.21 8.82 -1.82
C VAL A 124 6.54 9.20 -3.26
N ARG A 125 6.48 8.22 -4.16
CA ARG A 125 6.96 8.32 -5.55
C ARG A 125 5.88 8.26 -6.61
N GLY A 126 4.62 8.12 -6.21
CA GLY A 126 3.51 8.08 -7.16
C GLY A 126 2.31 7.30 -6.67
N LEU A 127 1.47 6.93 -7.64
CA LEU A 127 0.18 6.27 -7.43
C LEU A 127 0.16 4.89 -8.08
N VAL A 128 -0.50 3.94 -7.43
CA VAL A 128 -0.84 2.62 -7.98
C VAL A 128 -2.33 2.36 -7.71
N VAL A 129 -3.16 3.02 -8.51
CA VAL A 129 -4.61 3.06 -8.34
C VAL A 129 -5.30 2.26 -9.43
N GLY A 130 -6.21 1.37 -9.03
CA GLY A 130 -7.03 0.57 -9.95
C GLY A 130 -8.47 1.08 -10.00
N ARG A 131 -9.34 0.46 -9.20
CA ARG A 131 -10.82 0.60 -9.28
C ARG A 131 -11.33 2.04 -9.42
N SER A 132 -10.83 2.98 -8.61
CA SER A 132 -11.29 4.38 -8.64
C SER A 132 -11.02 5.11 -9.96
N LEU A 133 -10.02 4.68 -10.73
CA LEU A 133 -9.70 5.25 -12.05
C LEU A 133 -10.33 4.46 -13.19
N LEU A 134 -10.45 3.13 -13.04
CA LEU A 134 -11.00 2.25 -14.07
C LEU A 134 -12.54 2.26 -14.10
N PHE A 135 -13.18 2.56 -12.97
CA PHE A 135 -14.63 2.56 -12.82
C PHE A 135 -15.10 3.84 -12.09
N PRO A 136 -14.82 5.03 -12.65
CA PRO A 136 -15.25 6.28 -12.03
C PRO A 136 -16.78 6.40 -12.08
N LYS A 137 -17.34 7.10 -11.09
CA LYS A 137 -18.80 7.20 -10.90
C LYS A 137 -19.51 7.88 -12.09
N ASP A 138 -18.84 8.80 -12.75
CA ASP A 138 -19.33 9.54 -13.92
C ASP A 138 -19.03 8.84 -15.25
N GLY A 139 -18.31 7.71 -15.23
CA GLY A 139 -17.90 6.97 -16.42
C GLY A 139 -16.72 7.58 -17.18
N ASP A 140 -16.18 8.73 -16.77
CA ASP A 140 -15.07 9.39 -17.45
C ASP A 140 -13.70 8.85 -17.02
N VAL A 141 -13.35 7.68 -17.54
CA VAL A 141 -12.05 7.02 -17.26
C VAL A 141 -10.87 7.90 -17.69
N VAL A 142 -10.97 8.57 -18.85
CA VAL A 142 -9.90 9.41 -19.38
C VAL A 142 -9.66 10.61 -18.49
N GLY A 143 -10.73 11.30 -18.07
CA GLY A 143 -10.66 12.41 -17.12
C GLY A 143 -10.11 11.98 -15.76
N ALA A 144 -10.53 10.82 -15.25
CA ALA A 144 -10.05 10.29 -13.98
C ALA A 144 -8.53 10.02 -14.00
N ILE A 145 -8.05 9.36 -15.06
CA ILE A 145 -6.62 9.07 -15.28
C ILE A 145 -5.85 10.38 -15.48
N ALA A 146 -6.33 11.29 -16.33
CA ALA A 146 -5.66 12.57 -16.59
C ALA A 146 -5.52 13.41 -15.30
N ARG A 147 -6.52 13.38 -14.42
CA ARG A 147 -6.45 14.02 -13.12
C ARG A 147 -5.43 13.37 -12.20
N ALA A 148 -5.39 12.04 -12.12
CA ALA A 148 -4.40 11.32 -11.32
C ALA A 148 -2.97 11.54 -11.83
N ALA A 149 -2.77 11.57 -13.16
CA ALA A 149 -1.48 11.80 -13.78
C ALA A 149 -0.90 13.17 -13.44
N ARG A 150 -1.74 14.22 -13.30
CA ARG A 150 -1.28 15.56 -12.86
C ARG A 150 -0.79 15.60 -11.41
N ILE A 151 -1.19 14.64 -10.58
CA ILE A 151 -0.78 14.55 -9.17
C ILE A 151 0.62 13.93 -9.06
N VAL A 152 0.92 12.94 -9.90
CA VAL A 152 2.23 12.30 -9.94
C VAL A 152 3.23 13.25 -10.60
N ARG A 153 4.20 13.74 -9.84
CA ARG A 153 5.32 14.52 -10.36
C ARG A 153 6.49 13.57 -10.70
N PRO A 154 7.23 13.82 -11.79
CA PRO A 154 8.43 13.06 -12.13
C PRO A 154 9.52 13.18 -11.06
#